data_AF-A0A925D9D8-F1
#
_entry.id   AF-A0A925D9D8-F1
#
_cell.length_a   1.000
_cell.length_b   1.000
_cell.length_c   1.000
_cell.angle_alpha   90.00
_cell.angle_beta   90.00
_cell.angle_gamma   90.00
#
_symmetry.space_group_name_H-M   'P 1'
#
loop_
_entity.id
_entity.type
_entity.pdbx_description
1 polymer ?
#
loop_
_entity_poly.entity_id
_entity_poly.type
_entity_poly.pdbx_seq_one_letter_code
_entity_poly.pdbx_strand_id
1 'polypeptide(L)'
;MNACMTNGFSRTFDGHKAALGLHFGLYNFTTIHGTLRTTPAVAAGVAEKPWSIAELIDRTKDYSLPPVPPKTAIERIIDDVMDDEGE
;
A
#
# COMPACT_ATOMS: atom_id res chain seq x y z
N MET A 1 -17.71 -7.06 -3.60
CA MET A 1 -17.97 -5.79 -2.89
C MET A 1 -17.68 -6.05 -1.43
N ASN A 2 -16.67 -5.42 -0.83
CA ASN A 2 -16.46 -5.24 0.62
C ASN A 2 -15.10 -4.53 0.83
N ALA A 3 -14.95 -3.34 0.25
CA ALA A 3 -13.85 -2.45 0.59
C ALA A 3 -14.49 -1.16 1.13
N CYS A 4 -14.07 -0.76 2.33
CA CYS A 4 -14.51 0.39 3.10
C CYS A 4 -15.67 0.14 4.10
N MET A 5 -15.32 -0.30 5.32
CA MET A 5 -16.05 0.10 6.53
C MET A 5 -15.34 1.31 7.15
N THR A 6 -15.60 2.47 6.57
CA THR A 6 -15.84 3.82 7.16
C THR A 6 -15.25 4.27 8.50
N ASN A 7 -14.14 3.74 9.00
CA ASN A 7 -13.43 4.43 10.09
C ASN A 7 -11.94 4.14 10.07
N GLY A 8 -11.17 4.79 9.19
CA GLY A 8 -9.73 5.07 9.32
C GLY A 8 -8.74 3.95 9.72
N PHE A 9 -9.22 2.73 9.89
CA PHE A 9 -8.60 1.61 10.59
C PHE A 9 -9.08 0.35 9.88
N SER A 10 -8.13 -0.39 9.30
CA SER A 10 -8.43 -1.71 8.75
C SER A 10 -8.49 -2.73 9.87
N ARG A 11 -9.63 -3.41 10.00
CA ARG A 11 -9.77 -4.60 10.84
C ARG A 11 -9.24 -5.87 10.14
N THR A 12 -9.03 -5.81 8.84
CA THR A 12 -8.50 -6.94 8.07
C THR A 12 -7.09 -6.64 7.58
N PHE A 13 -6.24 -7.68 7.57
CA PHE A 13 -4.87 -7.56 7.08
C PHE A 13 -4.81 -7.09 5.61
N ASP A 14 -5.73 -7.54 4.77
CA ASP A 14 -5.83 -7.12 3.37
C ASP A 14 -6.15 -5.62 3.23
N GLY A 15 -7.04 -5.09 4.07
CA GLY A 15 -7.31 -3.66 4.11
C GLY A 15 -6.08 -2.86 4.54
N HIS A 16 -5.32 -3.36 5.52
CA HIS A 16 -4.11 -2.70 6.00
C HIS A 16 -3.02 -2.67 4.92
N LYS A 17 -2.81 -3.78 4.22
CA LYS A 17 -1.90 -3.85 3.06
C LYS A 17 -2.29 -2.84 1.98
N ALA A 18 -3.57 -2.73 1.65
CA ALA A 18 -4.06 -1.77 0.67
C ALA A 18 -3.80 -0.31 1.11
N ALA A 19 -4.05 0.01 2.38
CA ALA A 19 -3.80 1.34 2.94
C ALA A 19 -2.31 1.72 2.91
N LEU A 20 -1.41 0.79 3.26
CA LEU A 20 0.03 0.99 3.16
C LEU A 20 0.48 1.22 1.72
N GLY A 21 -0.03 0.41 0.77
CA GLY A 21 0.26 0.57 -0.65
C GLY A 21 -0.08 1.98 -1.15
N LEU A 22 -1.26 2.48 -0.78
CA LEU A 22 -1.67 3.84 -1.13
C LEU A 22 -0.79 4.90 -0.45
N HIS A 23 -0.45 4.72 0.83
CA HIS A 23 0.39 5.64 1.57
C HIS A 23 1.78 5.80 0.94
N PHE A 24 2.44 4.68 0.62
CA PHE A 24 3.75 4.70 -0.04
C PHE A 24 3.66 5.27 -1.46
N GLY A 25 2.58 4.98 -2.19
CA GLY A 25 2.32 5.61 -3.50
C GLY A 25 2.24 7.13 -3.40
N LEU A 26 1.45 7.64 -2.45
CA LEU A 26 1.31 9.08 -2.22
C LEU A 26 2.67 9.72 -1.85
N TYR A 27 3.36 9.16 -0.87
CA TYR A 27 4.62 9.69 -0.39
C TYR A 27 5.71 9.70 -1.47
N ASN A 28 5.87 8.60 -2.20
CA ASN A 28 6.95 8.46 -3.17
C ASN A 28 6.73 9.25 -4.46
N PHE A 29 5.49 9.36 -4.92
CA PHE A 29 5.20 9.93 -6.25
C PHE A 29 4.65 11.35 -6.22
N THR A 30 3.97 11.78 -5.15
CA THR A 30 3.30 13.09 -5.11
C THR A 30 3.93 14.07 -4.12
N THR A 31 4.43 13.59 -2.98
CA THR A 31 4.93 14.45 -1.90
C THR A 31 6.39 14.84 -2.14
N ILE A 32 6.66 16.14 -2.18
CA ILE A 32 8.02 16.67 -2.26
C ILE A 32 8.72 16.48 -0.92
N HIS A 33 9.83 15.76 -0.92
CA HIS A 33 10.61 15.53 0.28
C HIS A 33 11.53 16.71 0.57
N GLY A 34 11.56 17.18 1.82
CA GLY A 34 12.22 18.44 2.19
C GLY A 34 13.72 18.48 1.88
N THR A 35 14.45 17.40 2.15
CA THR A 35 15.90 17.33 1.90
C THR A 35 16.22 17.09 0.43
N LEU A 36 15.44 16.25 -0.26
CA LEU A 36 15.62 15.92 -1.67
C LEU A 36 15.16 17.05 -2.61
N ARG A 37 14.31 17.97 -2.12
CA ARG A 37 13.66 19.04 -2.90
C ARG A 37 12.83 18.54 -4.10
N THR A 38 12.64 17.23 -4.20
CA THR A 38 11.83 16.54 -5.21
C THR A 38 11.15 15.33 -4.56
N THR A 39 10.34 14.59 -5.31
CA THR A 39 9.72 13.36 -4.81
C THR A 39 10.75 12.22 -4.77
N PRO A 40 10.65 11.28 -3.81
CA PRO A 40 11.54 10.12 -3.76
C PRO A 40 11.60 9.33 -5.08
N ALA A 41 10.48 9.17 -5.78
CA ALA A 41 10.43 8.47 -7.07
C ALA A 41 11.22 9.20 -8.17
N VAL A 42 11.24 10.53 -8.17
CA VAL A 42 12.04 11.32 -9.11
C VAL A 42 13.52 11.24 -8.75
N ALA A 43 13.87 11.37 -7.46
CA ALA A 43 15.25 11.22 -7.01
C ALA A 43 15.83 9.83 -7.33
N ALA A 44 15.00 8.80 -7.29
CA ALA A 44 15.37 7.43 -7.64
C ALA A 44 15.36 7.13 -9.16
N GLY A 45 14.95 8.09 -10.01
CA GLY A 45 14.84 7.89 -11.45
C GLY A 45 13.70 6.96 -11.89
N VAL A 46 12.76 6.67 -11.00
CA VAL A 46 11.56 5.85 -11.28
C VAL A 46 10.49 6.66 -12.01
N ALA A 47 10.43 7.97 -11.74
CA ALA A 47 9.54 8.91 -12.39
C ALA A 47 10.32 10.11 -12.93
N GLU A 48 9.93 10.63 -14.08
CA GLU A 48 10.55 11.83 -14.66
C GLU A 48 10.12 13.13 -13.96
N LYS A 49 8.92 13.13 -13.38
CA LYS A 49 8.32 14.29 -12.70
C LYS A 49 7.41 13.86 -11.54
N PRO A 50 7.15 14.76 -10.56
CA PRO A 50 6.15 14.53 -9.53
C PRO A 50 4.77 14.27 -10.14
N TRP A 51 4.06 13.29 -9.61
CA TRP A 51 2.69 12.97 -10.03
C TRP A 51 1.69 13.90 -9.36
N SER A 52 0.58 14.15 -10.04
CA SER A 52 -0.61 14.69 -9.39
C SER A 52 -1.36 13.59 -8.64
N ILE A 53 -2.18 13.96 -7.65
CA ILE A 53 -3.06 13.01 -6.96
C ILE A 53 -4.02 12.33 -7.95
N ALA A 54 -4.51 13.06 -8.96
CA ALA A 54 -5.37 12.49 -10.00
C ALA A 54 -4.64 11.41 -10.82
N GLU A 55 -3.38 11.66 -11.19
CA GLU A 55 -2.54 10.68 -11.89
C GLU A 55 -2.28 9.45 -11.01
N LEU A 56 -2.02 9.63 -9.71
CA LEU A 56 -1.86 8.51 -8.77
C LEU A 56 -3.12 7.61 -8.72
N ILE A 57 -4.30 8.22 -8.65
CA ILE A 57 -5.57 7.48 -8.65
C ILE A 57 -5.75 6.74 -9.98
N ASP A 58 -5.50 7.39 -11.12
CA ASP A 58 -5.64 6.77 -12.43
C ASP A 58 -4.70 5.58 -12.63
N ARG A 59 -3.48 5.66 -12.09
CA ARG A 59 -2.47 4.58 -12.12
C ARG A 59 -2.79 3.42 -11.18
N THR A 60 -3.61 3.64 -10.16
CA THR A 60 -3.95 2.64 -9.13
C THR A 60 -5.35 2.05 -9.29
N LYS A 61 -6.18 2.61 -10.19
CA LYS A 61 -7.59 2.19 -10.38
C LYS A 61 -7.75 0.71 -10.77
N ASP A 62 -6.79 0.18 -11.52
CA ASP A 62 -6.79 -1.20 -12.01
C ASP A 62 -5.97 -2.14 -11.12
N TYR A 63 -5.47 -1.64 -9.97
CA TYR A 63 -4.68 -2.44 -9.07
C TYR A 63 -5.54 -3.51 -8.39
N SER A 64 -5.40 -4.74 -8.87
CA SER A 64 -5.79 -5.94 -8.16
C SER A 64 -4.62 -6.37 -7.29
N LEU A 65 -4.89 -6.83 -6.06
CA LEU A 65 -3.84 -7.38 -5.20
C LEU A 65 -3.08 -8.45 -6.02
N PRO A 66 -1.74 -8.34 -6.15
CA PRO A 66 -0.98 -9.40 -6.79
C PRO A 66 -1.27 -10.70 -6.03
N PRO A 67 -1.30 -11.85 -6.72
CA PRO A 67 -1.49 -13.13 -6.04
C PRO A 67 -0.46 -13.19 -4.92
N VAL A 68 -0.95 -13.31 -3.67
CA VAL A 68 -0.08 -13.40 -2.51
C VAL A 68 0.86 -14.56 -2.79
N PRO A 69 2.20 -14.34 -2.80
CA PRO A 69 3.13 -15.44 -3.02
C PRO A 69 2.78 -16.55 -2.04
N PRO A 70 2.86 -17.84 -2.46
CA PRO A 70 2.47 -18.94 -1.60
C PRO A 70 3.25 -18.80 -0.29
N LYS A 71 2.52 -18.61 0.80
CA LYS A 71 3.07 -18.38 2.13
C LYS A 71 4.10 -19.47 2.41
N THR A 72 5.29 -19.06 2.79
CA THR A 72 6.33 -20.00 3.22
C THR A 72 5.86 -20.76 4.47
N ALA A 73 6.46 -21.92 4.78
CA ALA A 73 6.07 -22.70 5.96
C ALA A 73 6.12 -21.87 7.26
N ILE A 74 7.04 -20.90 7.33
CA ILE A 74 7.19 -19.98 8.47
C ILE A 74 6.02 -18.99 8.53
N GLU A 75 5.64 -18.40 7.39
CA GLU A 75 4.51 -17.47 7.33
C GLU A 75 3.20 -18.15 7.69
N ARG A 76 2.99 -19.40 7.24
CA ARG A 76 1.79 -20.18 7.62
C ARG A 76 1.71 -20.40 9.13
N ILE A 77 2.84 -20.71 9.78
CA ILE A 77 2.90 -20.87 11.24
C ILE A 77 2.61 -19.53 11.95
N ILE A 78 3.11 -18.42 11.42
CA ILE A 78 2.85 -17.09 12.01
C ILE A 78 1.38 -16.72 11.87
N ASP A 79 0.74 -17.00 10.73
CA ASP A 79 -0.70 -16.78 10.57
C ASP A 79 -1.52 -17.66 11.51
N ASP A 80 -1.18 -18.95 11.64
CA ASP A 80 -1.86 -19.85 12.59
C ASP A 80 -1.71 -19.38 14.05
N VAL A 81 -0.64 -18.64 14.38
CA VAL A 81 -0.41 -18.03 15.70
C VAL A 81 -1.10 -16.67 15.84
N MET A 82 -1.33 -15.95 14.73
CA MET A 82 -1.95 -14.63 14.70
C MET A 82 -3.48 -14.66 14.49
N ASP A 83 -4.04 -15.81 14.08
CA ASP A 83 -5.49 -16.07 13.98
C ASP A 83 -6.12 -16.52 15.32
N ASP A 84 -5.47 -16.30 16.46
CA ASP A 84 -6.09 -16.43 17.79
C ASP A 84 -6.96 -15.19 18.08
N GLU A 85 -7.92 -14.92 17.20
CA GLU A 85 -9.07 -14.08 17.51
C GLU A 85 -9.93 -14.88 18.49
N GLY A 86 -9.60 -14.73 19.77
CA GLY A 86 -10.44 -15.13 20.87
C GLY A 86 -11.86 -14.60 20.68
N GLU A 87 -12.81 -15.45 21.09
CA GLU A 87 -14.25 -15.20 21.20
C GLU A 87 -14.64 -13.80 21.72
#